data_AF-Q9S8W3-F1
#
_entry.id   AF-Q9S8W3-F1
#
_cell.length_a   1.000
_cell.length_b   1.000
_cell.length_c   1.000
_cell.angle_alpha   90.00
_cell.angle_beta   90.00
_cell.angle_gamma   90.00
#
_symmetry.space_group_name_H-M   'P 1'
#
loop_
_entity.id
_entity.type
_entity.pdbx_description
1 polymer ?
#
loop_
_entity_poly.entity_id
_entity_poly.type
_entity_poly.pdbx_seq_one_letter_code
_entity_poly.pdbx_strand_id
1 'polypeptide(L)' 'MCPKILMKCKQDSDCLLDCVCLKEGFCG' A
#
# COMPACT_ATOMS: atom_id res chain seq x y z
N MET A 1 -9.18 5.16 -4.79
CA MET A 1 -9.61 3.74 -4.75
C MET A 1 -8.39 2.86 -4.86
N CYS A 2 -7.99 2.16 -3.79
CA CYS A 2 -6.79 1.33 -3.80
C CYS A 2 -7.00 0.06 -4.64
N PRO A 3 -6.22 -0.16 -5.72
CA PRO A 3 -6.33 -1.38 -6.50
C PRO A 3 -5.82 -2.58 -5.70
N LYS A 4 -6.49 -3.72 -5.85
CA LYS A 4 -6.09 -4.98 -5.20
C LYS A 4 -4.89 -5.58 -5.91
N ILE A 5 -3.70 -5.11 -5.56
CA ILE A 5 -2.42 -5.64 -6.03
C ILE A 5 -1.52 -5.91 -4.82
N LEU A 6 -0.79 -7.03 -4.86
CA LEU A 6 0.13 -7.38 -3.80
C LEU A 6 1.41 -6.54 -3.93
N MET A 7 1.45 -5.38 -3.28
CA MET A 7 2.57 -4.43 -3.35
C MET A 7 3.19 -4.27 -1.97
N LYS A 8 4.49 -4.53 -1.83
CA LYS A 8 5.22 -4.35 -0.57
C LYS A 8 5.48 -2.87 -0.30
N CYS A 9 5.45 -2.46 0.96
CA CYS A 9 5.69 -1.09 1.39
C CYS A 9 6.38 -1.02 2.75
N LYS A 10 6.95 0.16 3.06
CA LYS A 10 7.43 0.54 4.40
C LYS A 10 6.72 1.80 4.92
N GLN A 11 6.30 2.66 4.00
CA GLN A 11 5.59 3.90 4.29
C GLN A 11 4.52 4.16 3.21
N ASP A 12 3.53 4.99 3.53
CA ASP A 12 2.36 5.20 2.66
C ASP A 12 2.73 5.75 1.27
N SER A 13 3.82 6.52 1.17
CA SER A 13 4.30 7.04 -0.13
C SER A 13 4.84 5.97 -1.07
N ASP A 14 5.11 4.76 -0.56
CA ASP A 14 5.48 3.62 -1.39
C ASP A 14 4.26 3.07 -2.14
N CYS A 15 3.05 3.39 -1.69
CA CYS A 15 1.81 2.88 -2.23
C CYS A 15 1.21 3.78 -3.32
N LEU A 16 0.24 3.22 -4.04
CA LEU A 16 -0.50 3.97 -5.05
C LEU A 16 -1.39 5.04 -4.41
N LEU A 17 -1.81 6.02 -5.21
CA LEU A 17 -2.79 7.03 -4.80
C LEU A 17 -4.02 6.36 -4.16
N ASP A 18 -4.43 6.88 -3.01
CA ASP A 18 -5.49 6.34 -2.14
C ASP A 18 -5.22 4.96 -1.51
N CYS A 19 -3.96 4.54 -1.39
CA CYS A 19 -3.55 3.36 -0.60
C CYS A 19 -2.69 3.77 0.59
N VAL A 20 -2.69 2.95 1.64
CA VAL A 20 -1.79 3.11 2.81
C VAL A 20 -0.95 1.87 3.02
N CYS A 21 0.17 2.02 3.71
CA CYS A 21 1.01 0.89 4.06
C CYS A 21 0.46 0.18 5.30
N LEU A 22 -0.07 -1.02 5.11
CA LEU A 22 -0.60 -1.85 6.19
C LEU A 22 0.54 -2.38 7.07
N LYS A 23 0.20 -2.79 8.29
CA LYS A 23 1.16 -3.35 9.26
C LYS A 23 1.84 -4.62 8.76
N GLU A 24 1.22 -5.34 7.83
CA GLU A 24 1.81 -6.52 7.19
C GLU A 24 2.93 -6.16 6.19
N GLY A 25 3.16 -4.86 5.92
CA GLY A 25 4.15 -4.39 4.95
C GLY A 25 3.65 -4.47 3.52
N PHE A 26 2.34 -4.35 3.32
CA PHE A 26 1.70 -4.33 2.00
C PHE A 26 0.74 -3.16 1.86
N CYS A 27 0.62 -2.65 0.64
CA CYS A 27 -0.33 -1.59 0.30
C CYS A 27 -1.75 -2.14 0.26
N GLY A 28 -2.68 -1.40 0.84
CA GLY A 28 -4.12 -1.69 0.83
C GLY A 28 -4.95 -0.46 1.12
#